data_AF-A0A6P1ZAN5-F1
#
_entry.id   AF-A0A6P1ZAN5-F1
#
_cell.length_a   1.000
_cell.length_b   1.000
_cell.length_c   1.000
_cell.angle_alpha   90.00
_cell.angle_beta   90.00
_cell.angle_gamma   90.00
#
_symmetry.space_group_name_H-M   'P 1'
#
loop_
_entity.id
_entity.type
_entity.pdbx_description
1 polymer ?
#
loop_
_entity_poly.entity_id
_entity_poly.type
_entity_poly.pdbx_seq_one_letter_code
_entity_poly.pdbx_strand_id
1 'polypeptide(L)'
;MFIGLTRLVVVSYRLPDALNKDEQGDWKVVPGAGCLVTAMAPVLRDRCGTCRGWSVTSVGAEVLDLLASFSNEAGYEVKPVGMTAEAVNDFYCGLSHEVVWPLCHKLQYRCNF
;
A
#
# COMPACT_ATOMS: atom_id res chain seq x y z
N MET A 1 -9.02 33.79 -2.44
CA MET A 1 -8.49 33.59 -1.07
C MET A 1 -8.60 32.11 -0.75
N PHE A 2 -7.56 31.32 -1.06
CA PHE A 2 -7.55 29.88 -0.79
C PHE A 2 -6.96 29.66 0.60
N ILE A 3 -7.83 29.27 1.53
CA ILE A 3 -7.47 28.82 2.87
C ILE A 3 -6.58 27.59 2.70
N GLY A 4 -5.43 27.56 3.38
CA GLY A 4 -4.39 26.54 3.21
C GLY A 4 -4.96 25.12 3.25
N LEU A 5 -4.97 24.44 2.12
CA LEU A 5 -5.36 23.04 2.01
C LEU A 5 -4.31 22.20 2.76
N THR A 6 -4.62 21.76 3.97
CA THR A 6 -3.87 20.68 4.63
C THR A 6 -3.94 19.46 3.74
N ARG A 7 -2.83 19.17 3.05
CA ARG A 7 -2.69 18.00 2.18
C ARG A 7 -2.53 16.76 3.06
N LEU A 8 -3.49 15.84 2.99
CA LEU A 8 -3.39 14.54 3.66
C LEU A 8 -2.52 13.60 2.82
N VAL A 9 -1.41 13.14 3.39
CA VAL A 9 -0.58 12.08 2.82
C VAL A 9 -0.50 10.94 3.81
N VAL A 10 -0.93 9.76 3.37
CA VAL A 10 -0.84 8.51 4.15
C VAL A 10 0.28 7.68 3.55
N VAL A 11 1.22 7.24 4.40
CA VAL A 11 2.28 6.32 4.01
C VAL A 11 2.08 5.03 4.78
N SER A 12 1.87 3.93 4.07
CA SER A 12 1.67 2.61 4.67
C SER A 12 2.51 1.57 3.96
N TYR A 13 2.88 0.53 4.70
CA TYR A 13 3.67 -0.56 4.13
C TYR A 13 2.95 -1.21 2.95
N ARG A 14 1.64 -1.51 3.10
CA ARG A 14 0.81 -1.98 1.99
C ARG A 14 -0.02 -0.85 1.43
N LEU A 15 -0.15 -0.84 0.11
CA LEU A 15 -1.11 0.02 -0.55
C LEU A 15 -2.56 -0.39 -0.26
N PRO A 16 -3.50 0.57 -0.36
CA PRO A 16 -4.94 0.34 -0.26
C PRO A 16 -5.55 -0.32 -1.50
N ASP A 17 -4.74 -0.63 -2.49
CA ASP A 17 -5.05 -1.48 -3.63
C ASP A 17 -4.28 -2.80 -3.55
N ALA A 18 -4.87 -3.85 -4.11
CA ALA A 18 -4.18 -5.08 -4.44
C ALA A 18 -4.19 -5.24 -5.96
N LEU A 19 -2.99 -5.32 -6.54
CA LEU A 19 -2.80 -5.71 -7.92
C LEU A 19 -2.81 -7.23 -7.99
N ASN A 20 -3.79 -7.79 -8.69
CA ASN A 20 -3.88 -9.22 -8.97
C ASN A 20 -3.85 -9.42 -10.48
N LYS A 21 -3.27 -10.54 -10.93
CA LYS A 21 -3.50 -11.03 -12.28
C LYS A 21 -4.82 -11.78 -12.31
N ASP A 22 -5.62 -11.56 -13.34
CA ASP A 22 -6.81 -12.38 -13.59
C ASP A 22 -6.44 -13.76 -14.19
N GLU A 23 -7.45 -14.56 -14.50
CA GLU A 23 -7.27 -15.90 -15.10
C GLU A 23 -6.63 -15.86 -16.49
N GLN A 24 -6.64 -14.70 -17.15
CA GLN A 24 -6.07 -14.47 -18.48
C GLN A 24 -4.63 -13.92 -18.41
N GLY A 25 -4.19 -13.51 -17.21
CA GLY A 25 -2.84 -13.02 -16.94
C GLY A 25 -2.73 -11.50 -16.96
N ASP A 26 -3.85 -10.78 -17.15
CA ASP A 26 -3.93 -9.33 -17.21
C ASP A 26 -3.97 -8.72 -15.82
N TRP A 27 -3.36 -7.54 -15.65
CA TRP A 27 -3.35 -6.85 -14.37
C TRP A 27 -4.71 -6.23 -14.06
N LYS A 28 -5.22 -6.52 -12.87
CA LYS A 28 -6.43 -5.92 -12.31
C LYS A 28 -6.14 -5.30 -10.96
N VAL A 29 -6.60 -4.07 -10.78
CA VAL A 29 -6.60 -3.39 -9.48
C VAL A 29 -7.88 -3.76 -8.75
N VAL A 30 -7.76 -4.37 -7.59
CA VAL A 30 -8.87 -4.60 -6.66
C VAL A 30 -8.64 -3.81 -5.37
N PRO A 31 -9.70 -3.42 -4.63
CA PRO A 31 -9.52 -2.81 -3.33
C PRO A 31 -8.65 -3.70 -2.42
N GLY A 32 -7.64 -3.10 -1.81
CA GLY A 32 -6.71 -3.78 -0.92
C GLY A 32 -7.44 -4.35 0.28
N ALA A 33 -7.07 -5.57 0.67
CA ALA A 33 -7.63 -6.24 1.83
C ALA A 33 -6.87 -5.84 3.10
N GLY A 34 -7.60 -5.42 4.14
CA GLY A 34 -7.04 -5.19 5.48
C GLY A 34 -7.68 -4.03 6.23
N CYS A 35 -7.71 -4.12 7.57
CA CYS A 35 -8.37 -3.14 8.43
C CYS A 35 -7.84 -1.71 8.25
N LEU A 36 -6.54 -1.56 7.96
CA LEU A 36 -5.94 -0.25 7.71
C LEU A 36 -6.51 0.40 6.44
N VAL A 37 -6.63 -0.37 5.36
CA VAL A 37 -7.14 0.11 4.07
C VAL A 37 -8.61 0.51 4.21
N THR A 38 -9.42 -0.37 4.82
CA THR A 38 -10.83 -0.12 5.07
C THR A 38 -11.06 1.11 5.94
N ALA A 39 -10.22 1.33 6.96
CA ALA A 39 -10.33 2.49 7.83
C ALA A 39 -9.90 3.80 7.14
N MET A 40 -8.86 3.76 6.29
CA MET A 40 -8.27 4.96 5.71
C MET A 40 -8.93 5.43 4.41
N ALA A 41 -9.53 4.53 3.62
CA ALA A 41 -10.20 4.86 2.37
C ALA A 41 -11.24 6.00 2.47
N PRO A 42 -12.18 6.02 3.44
CA PRO A 42 -13.14 7.12 3.55
C PRO A 42 -12.48 8.45 3.90
N VAL A 43 -11.43 8.44 4.73
CA VAL A 43 -10.69 9.66 5.13
C VAL A 43 -9.89 10.24 3.96
N LEU A 44 -9.27 9.37 3.17
CA LEU A 44 -8.54 9.75 1.96
C LEU A 44 -9.49 10.35 0.92
N ARG A 45 -10.65 9.75 0.70
CA ARG A 45 -11.67 10.24 -0.24
C ARG A 45 -12.22 11.60 0.17
N ASP A 46 -12.62 11.76 1.43
CA ASP A 46 -13.20 13.02 1.96
C ASP A 46 -12.25 14.22 1.80
N ARG A 47 -10.94 13.96 1.91
CA ARG A 47 -9.90 15.00 1.86
C ARG A 47 -9.15 15.09 0.54
N CYS A 48 -9.57 14.33 -0.49
CA CYS A 48 -8.83 14.19 -1.75
C CYS A 48 -7.33 13.92 -1.51
N GLY A 49 -7.02 13.03 -0.57
CA GLY A 49 -5.68 12.76 -0.08
C GLY A 49 -4.84 11.91 -1.03
N THR A 50 -3.56 11.72 -0.69
CA THR A 50 -2.66 10.81 -1.39
C THR A 50 -2.27 9.65 -0.47
N CYS A 51 -2.40 8.41 -0.95
CA CYS A 51 -1.84 7.23 -0.31
C CYS A 51 -0.57 6.77 -1.05
N ARG A 52 0.48 6.46 -0.29
CA ARG A 52 1.73 5.88 -0.78
C ARG A 52 2.04 4.61 -0.03
N GLY A 53 2.50 3.60 -0.75
CA GLY A 53 2.87 2.33 -0.15
C GLY A 53 3.52 1.40 -1.16
N TRP A 54 4.03 0.28 -0.66
CA TRP A 54 4.65 -0.72 -1.50
C TRP A 54 3.59 -1.58 -2.20
N SER A 55 3.80 -1.81 -3.50
CA SER A 55 3.07 -2.79 -4.29
C SER A 55 3.92 -4.05 -4.42
N VAL A 56 3.29 -5.21 -4.25
CA VAL A 56 3.95 -6.53 -4.27
C VAL A 56 4.58 -6.83 -5.64
N THR A 57 4.16 -6.12 -6.69
CA THR A 57 4.64 -6.33 -8.05
C THR A 57 5.55 -5.22 -8.56
N SER A 58 6.48 -5.57 -9.45
CA SER A 58 7.28 -4.60 -10.21
C SER A 58 6.38 -3.57 -10.89
N VAL A 59 6.63 -2.29 -10.57
CA VAL A 59 5.90 -1.14 -11.10
C VAL A 59 6.27 -0.93 -12.57
N GLY A 60 5.50 -1.57 -13.46
CA GLY A 60 5.56 -1.33 -14.91
C GLY A 60 4.62 -0.19 -15.34
N ALA A 61 4.77 0.28 -16.57
CA ALA A 61 3.92 1.36 -17.13
C ALA A 61 2.42 0.99 -17.11
N GLU A 62 2.08 -0.25 -17.45
CA GLU A 62 0.72 -0.79 -17.42
C GLU A 62 0.07 -0.70 -16.02
N VAL A 63 0.87 -0.96 -14.97
CA VAL A 63 0.42 -0.88 -13.58
C VAL A 63 0.12 0.58 -13.20
N LEU A 64 0.91 1.54 -13.68
CA LEU A 64 0.69 2.96 -13.40
C LEU A 64 -0.63 3.46 -14.01
N ASP A 65 -0.96 3.05 -15.23
CA ASP A 65 -2.21 3.44 -15.90
C ASP A 65 -3.44 2.86 -15.18
N LEU A 66 -3.34 1.62 -14.70
CA LEU A 66 -4.38 0.99 -13.88
C LEU A 66 -4.57 1.70 -12.54
N LEU A 67 -3.48 2.09 -11.87
CA LEU A 67 -3.54 2.85 -10.62
C LEU A 67 -4.11 4.26 -10.80
N ALA A 68 -3.84 4.89 -11.94
CA ALA A 68 -4.46 6.18 -12.28
C ALA A 68 -5.98 6.03 -12.47
N SER A 69 -6.40 4.97 -13.17
CA SER A 69 -7.82 4.65 -13.35
C SER A 69 -8.52 4.39 -12.01
N PHE A 70 -7.90 3.57 -11.14
CA PHE A 70 -8.38 3.34 -9.79
C PHE A 70 -8.46 4.63 -8.96
N SER A 71 -7.45 5.49 -9.02
CA SER A 71 -7.42 6.75 -8.26
C SER A 71 -8.60 7.67 -8.64
N ASN A 72 -8.94 7.72 -9.93
CA ASN A 72 -10.09 8.49 -10.43
C ASN A 72 -11.41 7.96 -9.89
N GLU A 73 -11.59 6.64 -9.86
CA GLU A 73 -12.81 5.99 -9.32
C GLU A 73 -12.90 6.10 -7.79
N ALA A 74 -11.76 5.97 -7.09
CA ALA A 74 -11.71 5.93 -5.64
C ALA A 74 -11.88 7.30 -4.97
N GLY A 75 -11.56 8.39 -5.69
CA GLY A 75 -11.62 9.77 -5.21
C GLY A 75 -10.40 10.20 -4.38
N TYR A 76 -9.27 9.49 -4.49
CA TYR A 76 -8.00 9.82 -3.85
C TYR A 76 -6.83 9.30 -4.68
N GLU A 77 -5.65 9.90 -4.54
CA GLU A 77 -4.47 9.46 -5.28
C GLU A 77 -3.83 8.23 -4.65
N VAL A 78 -3.43 7.27 -5.48
CA VAL A 78 -2.59 6.14 -5.08
C VAL A 78 -1.26 6.22 -5.81
N LYS A 79 -0.16 6.16 -5.06
CA LYS A 79 1.20 6.24 -5.60
C LYS A 79 2.05 5.07 -5.12
N PRO A 80 2.46 4.15 -6.01
CA PRO A 80 3.24 3.00 -5.61
C PRO A 80 4.68 3.42 -5.29
N VAL A 81 5.27 2.73 -4.31
CA VAL A 81 6.68 2.84 -3.95
C VAL A 81 7.35 1.53 -4.33
N GLY A 82 8.34 1.58 -5.21
CA GLY A 82 9.15 0.42 -5.54
C GLY A 82 10.07 0.05 -4.39
N MET A 83 10.22 -1.25 -4.13
CA MET A 83 11.24 -1.79 -3.23
C MET A 83 12.14 -2.76 -4.00
N THR A 84 13.42 -2.78 -3.66
CA THR A 84 14.35 -3.78 -4.18
C THR A 84 14.05 -5.15 -3.56
N ALA A 85 14.45 -6.22 -4.23
CA ALA A 85 14.30 -7.58 -3.69
C ALA A 85 15.01 -7.72 -2.33
N GLU A 86 16.18 -7.10 -2.17
CA GLU A 86 16.93 -7.04 -0.91
C GLU A 86 16.13 -6.32 0.18
N ALA A 87 15.56 -5.14 -0.10
CA ALA A 87 14.72 -4.43 0.87
C ALA A 87 13.46 -5.23 1.25
N VAL A 88 12.86 -5.96 0.31
CA VAL A 88 11.74 -6.87 0.62
C VAL A 88 12.21 -7.99 1.55
N ASN A 89 13.37 -8.59 1.27
CA ASN A 89 13.89 -9.69 2.08
C ASN A 89 14.27 -9.23 3.49
N ASP A 90 15.10 -8.20 3.61
CA ASP A 90 15.73 -7.85 4.88
C ASP A 90 14.80 -7.02 5.77
N PHE A 91 14.01 -6.12 5.18
CA PHE A 91 13.10 -5.26 5.93
C PHE A 91 11.71 -5.88 6.11
N TYR A 92 11.08 -6.36 5.03
CA TYR A 92 9.72 -6.87 5.14
C TYR A 92 9.67 -8.29 5.68
N CYS A 93 10.38 -9.22 5.06
CA CYS A 93 10.40 -10.60 5.53
C CYS A 93 11.18 -10.71 6.85
N GLY A 94 12.38 -10.14 6.93
CA GLY A 94 13.21 -10.15 8.12
C GLY A 94 12.65 -9.26 9.24
N LEU A 95 13.05 -7.99 9.29
CA LEU A 95 12.75 -7.12 10.44
C LEU A 95 11.25 -7.06 10.79
N SER A 96 10.39 -6.85 9.79
CA SER A 96 8.97 -6.62 10.05
C SER A 96 8.23 -7.88 10.49
N HIS A 97 8.47 -9.03 9.84
CA HIS A 97 7.72 -10.27 10.10
C HIS A 97 8.41 -11.23 11.06
N GLU A 98 9.74 -11.20 11.16
CA GLU A 98 10.49 -12.06 12.07
C GLU A 98 10.85 -11.38 13.39
N VAL A 99 10.77 -10.05 13.51
CA VAL A 99 11.09 -9.35 14.77
C VAL A 99 9.92 -8.51 15.27
N VAL A 100 9.54 -7.47 14.53
CA VAL A 100 8.56 -6.47 15.00
C VAL A 100 7.18 -7.10 15.20
N TRP A 101 6.70 -7.88 14.22
CA TRP A 101 5.39 -8.50 14.32
C TRP A 101 5.28 -9.47 15.51
N PRO A 102 6.17 -10.48 15.70
CA PRO A 102 6.11 -11.35 16.86
C PRO A 102 6.24 -10.59 18.18
N LEU A 103 7.13 -9.59 18.24
CA LEU A 103 7.32 -8.77 19.44
C LEU A 103 6.04 -8.03 19.85
N CYS A 104 5.39 -7.34 18.91
CA CYS A 104 4.14 -6.61 19.14
C CYS A 104 2.97 -7.53 19.53
N HIS A 105 3.05 -8.81 19.17
CA HIS A 105 2.04 -9.82 19.51
C HIS A 105 2.41 -10.69 20.72
N LYS A 106 3.44 -10.28 21.49
CA LYS A 106 3.93 -11.01 22.68
C LYS A 106 4.42 -12.43 22.37
N LEU A 107 4.85 -12.68 21.14
CA LEU A 107 5.45 -13.92 20.66
C LEU A 107 6.98 -13.80 20.61
N GLN A 108 7.58 -13.21 21.65
CA GLN A 108 9.02 -12.89 21.72
C GLN A 108 9.95 -14.10 21.51
N TYR A 109 9.49 -15.31 21.81
CA TYR A 109 10.23 -16.56 21.56
C TYR A 109 10.26 -16.97 20.08
N ARG A 110 9.47 -16.30 19.22
CA ARG A 110 9.48 -16.45 17.76
C ARG A 110 10.23 -15.32 17.06
N CYS A 111 10.85 -14.41 17.82
CA CYS A 111 11.68 -13.37 17.23
C CYS A 111 13.00 -13.97 16.69
N ASN A 112 13.38 -13.61 15.47
CA ASN A 112 14.68 -13.96 14.87
C ASN A 112 15.58 -12.71 14.82
N PHE A 113 16.55 -12.61 15.74
CA PHE A 113 17.44 -11.45 15.88
C PHE A 113 18.73 -11.58 15.08
#